data_AF-A0A3D1UXE8-F1
#
_entry.id   AF-A0A3D1UXE8-F1
#
_cell.length_a   1.000
_cell.length_b   1.000
_cell.length_c   1.000
_cell.angle_alpha   90.00
_cell.angle_beta   90.00
_cell.angle_gamma   90.00
#
_symmetry.space_group_name_H-M   'P 1'
#
loop_
_entity.id
_entity.type
_entity.pdbx_description
1 polymer ?
#
loop_
_entity_poly.entity_id
_entity_poly.type
_entity_poly.pdbx_seq_one_letter_code
_entity_poly.pdbx_strand_id
1 'polypeptide(L)' 'MENDTMARETFDEVLQRRDGYTQEEVDETRQEILERIADGEDGFDIIDEYGLEPDYLEDLICW' A
#
# COMPACT_ATOMS: atom_id res chain seq x y z
N MET A 1 7.19 -6.02 -29.14
CA MET A 1 6.15 -5.57 -28.22
C MET A 1 6.87 -5.45 -26.89
N GLU A 2 7.49 -4.30 -26.64
CA GLU A 2 8.13 -4.01 -25.35
C GLU A 2 7.25 -2.93 -24.72
N ASN A 3 6.39 -3.37 -23.80
CA ASN A 3 5.52 -2.52 -23.02
C ASN A 3 6.08 -2.49 -21.59
N ASP A 4 7.37 -2.17 -21.48
CA ASP A 4 8.03 -1.91 -20.19
C ASP A 4 7.72 -0.48 -19.76
N THR A 5 6.41 -0.18 -19.61
CA THR A 5 6.02 0.73 -18.55
C THR A 5 6.31 -0.08 -17.30
N MET A 6 7.41 0.22 -16.62
CA MET A 6 7.77 -0.31 -15.31
C MET A 6 6.65 0.12 -14.34
N ALA A 7 5.51 -0.56 -14.40
CA ALA A 7 4.47 -0.46 -13.39
C ALA A 7 5.11 -1.04 -12.15
N ARG A 8 5.56 -0.15 -11.25
CA ARG A 8 5.99 -0.57 -9.93
C ARG A 8 4.83 -1.40 -9.34
N GLU A 9 5.15 -2.50 -8.67
CA GLU A 9 4.14 -3.33 -8.02
C GLU A 9 3.27 -2.41 -7.15
N THR A 10 1.95 -2.57 -7.21
CA THR A 10 1.04 -1.77 -6.37
C THR A 10 1.11 -2.22 -4.91
N PHE A 11 0.60 -1.40 -3.98
CA PHE A 11 0.47 -1.76 -2.56
C PHE A 11 -0.14 -3.16 -2.39
N ASP A 12 -1.22 -3.42 -3.12
CA ASP A 12 -1.96 -4.67 -3.09
C ASP A 12 -1.08 -5.84 -3.55
N GLU A 13 -0.36 -5.68 -4.66
CA GLU A 13 0.51 -6.74 -5.20
C GLU A 13 1.66 -7.06 -4.26
N VAL A 14 2.24 -6.06 -3.60
CA VAL A 14 3.35 -6.28 -2.65
C VAL A 14 2.87 -7.08 -1.44
N LEU A 15 1.73 -6.73 -0.86
CA LEU A 15 1.20 -7.46 0.29
C LEU A 15 0.78 -8.89 -0.07
N GLN A 16 0.12 -9.08 -1.22
CA GLN A 16 -0.25 -10.42 -1.68
C GLN A 16 0.97 -11.28 -1.98
N ARG A 17 2.01 -10.71 -2.61
CA ARG A 17 3.21 -11.45 -3.00
C ARG A 17 4.15 -11.73 -1.81
N ARG A 18 4.41 -10.72 -0.98
CA ARG A 18 5.40 -10.78 0.10
C ARG A 18 4.84 -11.48 1.33
N ASP A 19 3.63 -11.10 1.73
CA ASP A 19 3.01 -11.54 2.98
C ASP A 19 1.94 -12.61 2.75
N GLY A 20 1.58 -12.88 1.49
CA GLY A 20 0.59 -13.90 1.15
C GLY A 20 -0.84 -13.48 1.45
N TYR A 21 -1.09 -12.17 1.58
CA TYR A 21 -2.41 -11.64 1.91
C TYR A 21 -3.40 -12.01 0.80
N THR A 22 -4.64 -12.21 1.20
CA THR A 22 -5.78 -12.28 0.28
C THR A 22 -6.22 -10.86 -0.10
N GLN A 23 -7.01 -10.74 -1.17
CA GLN A 23 -7.57 -9.46 -1.58
C GLN A 23 -8.36 -8.79 -0.44
N GLU A 24 -9.11 -9.57 0.34
CA GLU A 24 -9.88 -9.06 1.49
C GLU A 24 -8.96 -8.49 2.57
N GLU A 25 -7.88 -9.19 2.94
CA GLU A 25 -6.90 -8.70 3.92
C GLU A 25 -6.17 -7.43 3.44
N VAL A 26 -5.88 -7.33 2.13
CA VAL A 26 -5.32 -6.11 1.55
C VAL A 26 -6.29 -4.94 1.64
N ASP A 27 -7.57 -5.16 1.29
CA ASP A 27 -8.59 -4.14 1.38
C ASP A 27 -8.81 -3.69 2.83
N GLU A 28 -8.81 -4.62 3.79
CA GLU A 28 -8.87 -4.32 5.23
C GLU A 28 -7.66 -3.51 5.69
N THR A 29 -6.45 -3.90 5.30
CA THR A 29 -5.21 -3.20 5.66
C THR A 29 -5.20 -1.80 5.05
N ARG A 30 -5.62 -1.66 3.79
CA ARG A 30 -5.72 -0.37 3.11
C ARG A 30 -6.69 0.56 3.86
N GLN A 31 -7.86 0.06 4.25
CA GLN A 31 -8.82 0.85 5.00
C GLN A 31 -8.27 1.24 6.37
N GLU A 32 -7.65 0.32 7.10
CA GLU A 32 -7.02 0.60 8.39
C GLU A 32 -5.98 1.74 8.29
N ILE A 33 -5.10 1.68 7.29
CA ILE A 33 -4.10 2.74 7.04
C ILE A 33 -4.79 4.08 6.75
N LEU A 34 -5.80 4.10 5.89
CA LEU A 34 -6.54 5.33 5.55
C LEU A 34 -7.30 5.90 6.76
N GLU A 35 -7.89 5.05 7.59
CA GLU A 35 -8.60 5.46 8.82
C GLU A 35 -7.65 6.10 9.82
N ARG A 36 -6.45 5.52 10.01
CA ARG A 36 -5.42 6.07 10.90
C ARG A 36 -4.89 7.41 10.38
N ILE A 37 -4.65 7.54 9.07
CA ILE A 37 -4.28 8.82 8.45
C ILE A 37 -5.40 9.85 8.64
N ALA A 38 -6.66 9.44 8.52
CA ALA A 38 -7.81 10.31 8.74
C ALA A 38 -7.96 10.75 10.21
N ASP A 39 -7.52 9.93 11.18
CA ASP A 39 -7.44 10.29 12.60
C ASP A 39 -6.26 11.24 12.92
N GLY A 40 -5.39 11.48 11.93
CA GLY A 40 -4.28 12.43 12.01
C GLY A 40 -2.92 11.78 12.32
N GLU A 41 -2.81 10.45 12.22
CA GLU A 41 -1.53 9.76 12.25
C GLU A 41 -0.71 10.03 10.98
N ASP A 42 0.62 9.91 11.09
CA ASP A 42 1.52 10.09 9.96
C ASP A 42 1.53 8.83 9.07
N GLY A 43 1.00 8.97 7.86
CA GLY A 43 0.96 7.88 6.88
C GLY A 43 2.34 7.32 6.53
N PHE A 44 3.41 8.12 6.62
CA PHE A 44 4.77 7.66 6.36
C PHE A 44 5.23 6.67 7.44
N ASP A 45 4.95 6.96 8.71
CA ASP A 45 5.26 6.07 9.84
C ASP A 45 4.43 4.78 9.76
N ILE A 46 3.16 4.88 9.37
CA ILE A 46 2.28 3.72 9.22
C ILE A 46 2.78 2.78 8.11
N ILE A 47 3.08 3.31 6.91
CA ILE A 47 3.54 2.50 5.78
C ILE A 47 4.90 1.82 6.09
N ASP A 48 5.79 2.50 6.81
CA ASP A 48 7.05 1.93 7.29
C ASP A 48 6.84 0.80 8.32
N GLU A 49 5.77 0.85 9.13
CA GLU A 49 5.37 -0.24 10.04
C GLU A 49 5.06 -1.54 9.28
N TYR A 50 4.44 -1.43 8.09
CA TYR A 50 4.22 -2.57 7.18
C TYR A 50 5.47 -2.88 6.33
N GLY A 51 6.61 -2.23 6.55
CA GLY A 51 7.84 -2.42 5.79
C GLY A 51 7.69 -2.08 4.30
N LEU A 52 6.79 -1.14 3.99
CA LEU A 52 6.54 -0.66 2.65
C LEU A 52 7.27 0.67 2.44
N GLU A 53 7.64 0.95 1.20
CA GLU A 53 8.30 2.21 0.88
C GLU A 53 7.29 3.38 0.91
N PRO A 54 7.74 4.60 1.28
CA PRO A 54 6.92 5.83 1.28
C PRO A 54 6.12 6.06 -0.02
N ASP A 55 6.67 5.69 -1.16
CA ASP A 55 6.01 5.82 -2.46
C ASP A 55 4.67 5.05 -2.53
N TYR A 56 4.50 3.97 -1.73
CA TYR A 56 3.24 3.21 -1.63
C TYR A 56 2.13 3.98 -0.92
N LEU A 57 2.51 4.93 -0.07
CA LEU A 57 1.57 5.87 0.53
C LEU A 57 0.96 6.78 -0.53
N GLU A 58 1.77 7.27 -1.48
CA GLU A 58 1.30 8.11 -2.57
C GLU A 58 0.28 7.35 -3.43
N ASP A 59 0.54 6.08 -3.73
CA ASP A 59 -0.42 5.22 -4.44
C ASP A 59 -1.72 5.00 -3.67
N LEU A 60 -1.68 4.99 -2.33
CA LEU A 60 -2.86 4.82 -1.48
C LEU A 60 -3.75 6.06 -1.41
N ILE A 61 -3.14 7.25 -1.29
CA ILE A 61 -3.86 8.51 -1.03
C ILE A 61 -4.23 9.22 -2.35
N CYS A 62 -3.48 9.01 -3.43
CA CYS A 62 -3.58 9.82 -4.64
C CYS A 62 -4.60 9.32 -5.69
N TRP A 63 -5.64 8.58 -5.26
CA TRP A 63 -6.69 7.99 -6.11
C TRP A 63 -7.97 8.82 -6.21
#